data_AF-A0A067GMQ7-F1
#
_entry.id   AF-A0A067GMQ7-F1
#
_cell.length_a   1.000
_cell.length_b   1.000
_cell.length_c   1.000
_cell.angle_alpha   90.00
_cell.angle_beta   90.00
_cell.angle_gamma   90.00
#
_symmetry.space_group_name_H-M   'P 1'
#
loop_
_entity.id
_entity.type
_entity.pdbx_description
1 polymer ?
#
loop_
_entity_poly.entity_id
_entity_poly.type
_entity_poly.pdbx_seq_one_letter_code
_entity_poly.pdbx_strand_id
1 'polypeptide(L)'
;MALVGSTSITPTKSSFVQPQSQPFITKPRSNIHPISAVHAADSAKPPSAVKTTTKAPEPVLKTSNVGPQKWTVDSWKSKKALQLPEYPDKEELESVLKTLDDFPPIVFAGEARSLEERLAEAAMGKAFLLQGGDCAESFKEFNANNIRDTFRILLQMGVVLMFGGQMPVVKVGRMAGQFAKPRSDPFEEKNGVKLPSYRGDNVNGDAFDEKSRNPDPQRLIRAYCQSAATLNLLRAFATGGYAAMQRVTQWNLDFTEHSEQGDR
;
A
#
# COMPACT_ATOMS: atom_id res chain seq x y z
N MET A 1 -13.74 63.61 7.13
CA MET A 1 -15.21 63.76 7.27
C MET A 1 -15.71 62.61 8.11
N ALA A 2 -15.95 62.89 9.38
CA ALA A 2 -16.58 61.98 10.33
C ALA A 2 -18.10 62.07 10.15
N LEU A 3 -18.81 60.95 10.34
CA LEU A 3 -20.19 60.97 10.81
C LEU A 3 -20.44 59.75 11.68
N VAL A 4 -20.63 60.06 12.96
CA VAL A 4 -20.97 59.19 14.08
C VAL A 4 -22.49 59.02 14.09
N GLY A 5 -22.97 57.80 14.34
CA GLY A 5 -24.39 57.50 14.56
C GLY A 5 -24.53 56.54 15.73
N SER A 6 -24.70 57.09 16.92
CA SER A 6 -24.95 56.38 18.17
C SER A 6 -26.43 56.06 18.30
N THR A 7 -26.77 54.81 18.66
CA THR A 7 -28.02 54.51 19.37
C THR A 7 -27.79 53.37 20.36
N SER A 8 -27.86 53.71 21.64
CA SER A 8 -27.84 52.81 22.78
C SER A 8 -29.27 52.35 23.06
N ILE A 9 -29.47 51.03 23.19
CA ILE A 9 -30.66 50.45 23.83
C ILE A 9 -30.17 49.49 24.90
N THR A 10 -30.77 49.67 26.08
CA THR A 10 -30.48 49.11 27.40
C THR A 10 -30.53 47.58 27.49
N PRO A 11 -29.77 46.96 28.42
CA PRO A 11 -29.73 45.52 28.59
C PRO A 11 -30.86 45.03 29.51
N THR A 12 -31.66 44.08 29.02
CA THR A 12 -32.65 43.37 29.83
C THR A 12 -31.93 42.35 30.71
N LYS A 13 -32.07 42.49 32.04
CA LYS A 13 -31.64 41.50 33.03
C LYS A 13 -32.38 40.19 32.80
N SER A 14 -31.67 39.15 32.35
CA SER A 14 -32.09 37.76 32.49
C SER A 14 -31.20 37.10 33.53
N SER A 15 -31.87 36.56 34.54
CA SER A 15 -31.30 35.95 35.73
C SER A 15 -30.48 34.72 35.37
N PHE A 16 -29.19 34.75 35.72
CA PHE A 16 -28.34 33.57 35.76
C PHE A 16 -28.92 32.57 36.76
N VAL A 17 -29.43 31.44 36.25
CA VAL A 17 -29.65 30.23 37.05
C VAL A 17 -28.40 29.37 36.87
N GLN A 18 -27.57 29.32 37.92
CA GLN A 18 -26.51 28.32 38.05
C GLN A 18 -27.14 26.92 38.11
N PRO A 19 -26.80 25.98 37.22
CA PRO A 19 -27.09 24.58 37.46
C PRO A 19 -26.16 24.07 38.56
N GLN A 20 -26.76 23.60 39.65
CA GLN A 20 -26.07 22.93 40.74
C GLN A 20 -25.23 21.77 40.22
N SER A 21 -23.96 21.73 40.63
CA SER A 21 -23.03 20.63 40.38
C SER A 21 -23.53 19.37 41.09
N GLN A 22 -24.08 18.41 40.33
CA GLN A 22 -24.27 17.06 40.81
C GLN A 22 -22.92 16.31 40.81
N PRO A 23 -22.62 15.50 41.83
CA PRO A 23 -21.39 14.72 41.85
C PRO A 23 -21.45 13.66 40.74
N PHE A 24 -20.45 13.67 39.86
CA PHE A 24 -20.25 12.63 38.86
C PHE A 24 -20.03 11.29 39.56
N ILE A 25 -21.03 10.40 39.49
CA ILE A 25 -20.84 8.98 39.80
C ILE A 25 -19.97 8.40 38.69
N THR A 26 -18.72 8.12 38.99
CA THR A 26 -17.80 7.40 38.10
C THR A 26 -18.29 5.98 37.93
N LYS A 27 -18.91 5.66 36.79
CA LYS A 27 -19.13 4.28 36.38
C LYS A 27 -17.76 3.62 36.14
N PRO A 28 -17.54 2.37 36.60
CA PRO A 28 -16.28 1.69 36.35
C PRO A 28 -16.10 1.49 34.84
N ARG A 29 -14.88 1.76 34.35
CA ARG A 29 -14.46 1.48 32.97
C ARG A 29 -14.84 0.05 32.61
N SER A 30 -15.68 -0.12 31.60
CA SER A 30 -15.86 -1.41 30.95
C SER A 30 -14.51 -1.86 30.40
N ASN A 31 -14.10 -3.09 30.72
CA ASN A 31 -12.91 -3.71 30.15
C ASN A 31 -12.99 -3.64 28.62
N ILE A 32 -12.05 -2.91 28.01
CA ILE A 32 -11.85 -2.95 26.56
C ILE A 32 -11.22 -4.32 26.27
N HIS A 33 -12.00 -5.23 25.71
CA HIS A 33 -11.46 -6.47 25.18
C HIS A 33 -10.69 -6.14 23.88
N PRO A 34 -9.44 -6.59 23.73
CA PRO A 34 -8.77 -6.48 22.44
C PRO A 34 -9.54 -7.30 21.40
N ILE A 35 -9.76 -6.71 20.23
CA ILE A 35 -10.30 -7.42 19.07
C ILE A 35 -9.25 -8.48 18.68
N SER A 36 -9.53 -9.74 19.02
CA SER A 36 -8.69 -10.87 18.65
C SER A 36 -9.07 -11.31 17.23
N ALA A 37 -8.10 -11.37 16.32
CA ALA A 37 -8.32 -11.88 14.99
C ALA A 37 -8.77 -13.35 15.07
N VAL A 38 -9.98 -13.62 14.59
CA VAL A 38 -10.46 -14.99 14.38
C VAL A 38 -9.61 -15.60 13.26
N HIS A 39 -8.86 -16.65 13.60
CA HIS A 39 -7.81 -17.33 12.82
C HIS A 39 -6.37 -16.85 13.05
N ALA A 40 -5.89 -16.98 14.29
CA ALA A 40 -4.48 -17.31 14.52
C ALA A 40 -4.29 -18.82 14.28
N ALA A 41 -3.30 -19.20 13.47
CA ALA A 41 -2.93 -20.59 13.27
C ALA A 41 -2.38 -21.19 14.58
N ASP A 42 -2.91 -22.34 14.99
CA ASP A 42 -2.48 -23.03 16.20
C ASP A 42 -0.99 -23.38 16.15
N SER A 43 -0.29 -23.07 17.25
CA SER A 43 1.11 -23.42 17.46
C SER A 43 1.31 -24.94 17.52
N ALA A 44 2.10 -25.47 16.59
CA ALA A 44 2.46 -26.88 16.54
C ALA A 44 3.24 -27.33 17.81
N LYS A 45 2.76 -28.41 18.43
CA LYS A 45 3.36 -29.05 19.62
C LYS A 45 4.60 -29.86 19.22
N PRO A 46 5.71 -29.84 19.98
CA PRO A 46 6.89 -30.65 19.64
C PRO A 46 6.69 -32.12 20.05
N PRO A 47 7.20 -33.10 19.28
CA PRO A 47 7.10 -34.51 19.67
C PRO A 47 8.19 -34.90 20.70
N SER A 48 7.77 -35.70 21.68
CA SER A 48 8.58 -36.29 22.74
C SER A 48 9.65 -37.27 22.22
N ALA A 49 10.79 -37.29 22.92
CA ALA A 49 11.93 -38.15 22.67
C ALA A 49 11.63 -39.64 22.90
N VAL A 50 12.12 -40.48 21.99
CA VAL A 50 12.35 -41.92 22.19
C VAL A 50 13.80 -42.23 21.80
N LYS A 51 14.54 -42.86 22.72
CA LYS A 51 15.92 -43.34 22.53
C LYS A 51 15.91 -44.66 21.77
N THR A 52 16.72 -44.77 20.73
CA THR A 52 17.31 -46.05 20.30
C THR A 52 18.65 -45.84 19.60
N THR A 53 19.61 -46.65 20.02
CA THR A 53 20.99 -46.82 19.54
C THR A 53 21.05 -47.22 18.06
N THR A 54 22.04 -46.74 17.31
CA THR A 54 23.11 -47.51 16.61
C THR A 54 24.00 -46.54 15.81
N LYS A 55 25.32 -46.77 15.82
CA LYS A 55 26.39 -45.89 15.32
C LYS A 55 26.80 -46.31 13.89
N ALA A 56 26.78 -45.38 12.93
CA ALA A 56 27.49 -45.47 11.63
C ALA A 56 27.91 -44.05 11.20
N PRO A 57 29.04 -43.85 10.51
CA PRO A 57 29.63 -42.52 10.35
C PRO A 57 28.96 -41.75 9.20
N GLU A 58 28.35 -40.62 9.53
CA GLU A 58 27.82 -39.66 8.55
C GLU A 58 28.95 -38.81 7.94
N PRO A 59 28.85 -38.43 6.65
CA PRO A 59 29.82 -37.54 6.02
C PRO A 59 29.66 -36.13 6.61
N VAL A 60 30.78 -35.55 7.02
CA VAL A 60 30.85 -34.21 7.60
C VAL A 60 30.39 -33.18 6.57
N LEU A 61 29.10 -32.81 6.63
CA LEU A 61 28.61 -31.57 6.04
C LEU A 61 29.34 -30.43 6.74
N LYS A 62 30.26 -29.80 6.00
CA LYS A 62 30.88 -28.54 6.40
C LYS A 62 29.77 -27.51 6.56
N THR A 63 29.31 -27.31 7.79
CA THR A 63 28.54 -26.13 8.15
C THR A 63 29.50 -24.94 8.05
N SER A 64 29.52 -24.31 6.88
CA SER A 64 30.13 -23.00 6.74
C SER A 64 29.40 -22.06 7.69
N ASN A 65 30.06 -21.75 8.80
CA ASN A 65 29.61 -20.81 9.80
C ASN A 65 29.69 -19.42 9.17
N VAL A 66 28.68 -19.05 8.38
CA VAL A 66 28.58 -17.73 7.76
C VAL A 66 28.11 -16.78 8.86
N GLY A 67 29.04 -16.05 9.47
CA GLY A 67 28.72 -14.91 10.33
C GLY A 67 27.81 -13.91 9.59
N PRO A 68 27.15 -12.98 10.30
CA PRO A 68 26.19 -12.07 9.69
C PRO A 68 26.85 -11.31 8.53
N GLN A 69 26.46 -11.66 7.31
CA GLN A 69 26.92 -11.00 6.10
C GLN A 69 26.58 -9.51 6.20
N LYS A 70 27.59 -8.65 6.07
CA LYS A 70 27.39 -7.19 6.10
C LYS A 70 26.46 -6.80 4.96
N TRP A 71 25.39 -6.07 5.26
CA TRP A 71 24.42 -5.64 4.26
C TRP A 71 25.09 -4.74 3.21
N THR A 72 24.82 -5.05 1.95
CA THR A 72 25.14 -4.24 0.77
C THR A 72 23.98 -4.34 -0.21
N VAL A 73 23.88 -3.39 -1.16
CA VAL A 73 22.82 -3.38 -2.18
C VAL A 73 22.77 -4.70 -2.97
N ASP A 74 23.93 -5.32 -3.25
CA ASP A 74 23.99 -6.58 -3.99
C ASP A 74 23.90 -7.85 -3.14
N SER A 75 23.87 -7.73 -1.81
CA SER A 75 23.91 -8.90 -0.90
C SER A 75 22.76 -9.90 -1.14
N TRP A 76 21.62 -9.44 -1.67
CA TRP A 76 20.47 -10.29 -2.01
C TRP A 76 20.74 -11.26 -3.17
N LYS A 77 21.63 -10.91 -4.11
CA LYS A 77 21.99 -11.75 -5.28
C LYS A 77 22.62 -13.09 -4.86
N SER A 78 23.20 -13.14 -3.66
CA SER A 78 23.76 -14.37 -3.06
C SER A 78 22.71 -15.31 -2.46
N LYS A 79 21.45 -14.86 -2.33
CA LYS A 79 20.37 -15.60 -1.69
C LYS A 79 19.48 -16.27 -2.74
N LYS A 80 18.76 -17.33 -2.33
CA LYS A 80 17.77 -17.99 -3.19
C LYS A 80 16.59 -17.04 -3.44
N ALA A 81 16.52 -16.46 -4.63
CA ALA A 81 15.40 -15.66 -5.09
C ALA A 81 14.44 -16.54 -5.92
N LEU A 82 13.14 -16.45 -5.63
CA LEU A 82 12.09 -17.10 -6.41
C LEU A 82 11.42 -16.08 -7.33
N GLN A 83 10.75 -16.56 -8.38
CA GLN A 83 9.90 -15.75 -9.28
C GLN A 83 10.62 -14.71 -10.16
N LEU A 84 11.95 -14.67 -10.15
CA LEU A 84 12.71 -13.81 -11.07
C LEU A 84 12.47 -14.23 -12.52
N PRO A 85 12.36 -13.26 -13.44
CA PRO A 85 12.35 -13.57 -14.86
C PRO A 85 13.72 -14.04 -15.35
N GLU A 86 13.71 -14.94 -16.33
CA GLU A 86 14.90 -15.36 -17.06
C GLU A 86 14.95 -14.58 -18.38
N TYR A 87 15.77 -13.53 -18.43
CA TYR A 87 15.96 -12.75 -19.63
C TYR A 87 16.90 -13.49 -20.61
N PRO A 88 16.56 -13.53 -21.91
CA PRO A 88 17.35 -14.24 -22.92
C PRO A 88 18.72 -13.58 -23.16
N ASP A 89 18.77 -12.24 -23.13
CA ASP A 89 19.99 -11.46 -23.31
C ASP A 89 20.38 -10.79 -21.98
N LYS A 90 21.53 -11.20 -21.44
CA LYS A 90 22.07 -10.64 -20.18
C LYS A 90 22.79 -9.31 -20.40
N GLU A 91 23.38 -9.09 -21.57
CA GLU A 91 24.06 -7.84 -21.89
C GLU A 91 23.03 -6.72 -22.09
N GLU A 92 21.90 -7.03 -22.74
CA GLU A 92 20.78 -6.10 -22.84
C GLU A 92 20.21 -5.75 -21.46
N LEU A 93 20.00 -6.75 -20.59
CA LEU A 93 19.53 -6.52 -19.23
C LEU A 93 20.48 -5.59 -18.46
N GLU A 94 21.79 -5.84 -18.51
CA GLU A 94 22.78 -5.01 -17.81
C GLU A 94 22.79 -3.57 -18.35
N SER A 95 22.66 -3.40 -19.67
CA SER A 95 22.53 -2.07 -20.31
C SER A 95 21.31 -1.31 -19.80
N VAL A 96 20.17 -1.98 -19.68
CA VAL A 96 18.94 -1.41 -19.13
C VAL A 96 19.10 -1.06 -17.64
N LEU A 97 19.68 -1.95 -16.84
CA LEU A 97 19.91 -1.69 -15.41
C LEU A 97 20.82 -0.47 -15.20
N LYS A 98 21.90 -0.35 -15.97
CA LYS A 98 22.77 0.83 -15.94
C LYS A 98 22.03 2.11 -16.31
N THR A 99 21.13 2.04 -17.29
CA THR A 99 20.28 3.18 -17.67
C THR A 99 19.36 3.60 -16.51
N LEU A 100 18.78 2.65 -15.79
CA LEU A 100 17.92 2.91 -14.63
C LEU A 100 18.70 3.47 -13.43
N ASP A 101 19.95 3.06 -13.23
CA ASP A 101 20.81 3.60 -12.17
C ASP A 101 21.10 5.10 -12.37
N ASP A 102 21.14 5.59 -13.61
CA ASP A 102 21.32 7.00 -13.95
C ASP A 102 20.02 7.82 -13.83
N PHE A 103 18.87 7.17 -13.68
CA PHE A 103 17.58 7.86 -13.59
C PHE A 103 17.31 8.44 -12.19
N PRO A 104 16.58 9.57 -12.08
CA PRO A 104 16.18 10.12 -10.79
C PRO A 104 15.32 9.12 -9.98
N PRO A 105 15.43 9.13 -8.64
CA PRO A 105 14.59 8.28 -7.80
C PRO A 105 13.11 8.72 -7.87
N ILE A 106 12.20 7.76 -7.79
CA ILE A 106 10.75 8.00 -7.81
C ILE A 106 10.27 8.70 -6.52
N VAL A 107 10.90 8.39 -5.38
CA VAL A 107 10.58 8.97 -4.07
C VAL A 107 11.83 9.49 -3.38
N PHE A 108 11.67 10.53 -2.57
CA PHE A 108 12.74 11.05 -1.75
C PHE A 108 12.83 10.30 -0.41
N ALA A 109 14.04 10.12 0.12
CA ALA A 109 14.27 9.36 1.36
C ALA A 109 13.53 9.96 2.58
N GLY A 110 13.31 11.28 2.61
CA GLY A 110 12.52 11.93 3.67
C GLY A 110 11.05 11.53 3.65
N GLU A 111 10.49 11.21 2.49
CA GLU A 111 9.10 10.75 2.36
C GLU A 111 8.93 9.34 2.90
N ALA A 112 9.91 8.46 2.64
CA ALA A 112 9.95 7.11 3.20
C ALA A 112 10.02 7.14 4.74
N ARG A 113 10.88 8.00 5.31
CA ARG A 113 10.95 8.20 6.78
C ARG A 113 9.65 8.74 7.36
N SER A 114 9.01 9.71 6.69
CA SER A 114 7.72 10.22 7.15
C SER A 114 6.61 9.16 7.07
N LEU A 115 6.65 8.27 6.08
CA LEU A 115 5.73 7.13 6.03
C LEU A 115 6.01 6.13 7.17
N GLU A 116 7.28 5.82 7.44
CA GLU A 116 7.68 4.94 8.55
C GLU A 116 7.15 5.45 9.91
N GLU A 117 7.32 6.75 10.20
CA GLU A 117 6.77 7.38 11.42
C GLU A 117 5.25 7.22 11.52
N ARG A 118 4.53 7.42 10.41
CA ARG A 118 3.06 7.26 10.36
C ARG A 118 2.63 5.80 10.53
N LEU A 119 3.38 4.86 9.97
CA LEU A 119 3.14 3.43 10.15
C LEU A 119 3.43 3.01 11.59
N ALA A 120 4.41 3.61 12.26
CA ALA A 120 4.66 3.37 13.68
C ALA A 120 3.46 3.80 14.54
N GLU A 121 2.85 4.95 14.25
CA GLU A 121 1.62 5.39 14.94
C GLU A 121 0.45 4.41 14.70
N ALA A 122 0.32 3.85 13.49
CA ALA A 122 -0.67 2.82 13.19
C ALA A 122 -0.40 1.51 13.95
N ALA A 123 0.86 1.07 14.03
CA ALA A 123 1.26 -0.10 14.80
C ALA A 123 0.97 0.05 16.31
N MET A 124 1.01 1.28 16.82
CA MET A 124 0.67 1.62 18.19
C MET A 124 -0.84 1.85 18.41
N GLY A 125 -1.68 1.62 17.40
CA GLY A 125 -3.13 1.78 17.48
C GLY A 125 -3.62 3.23 17.53
N LYS A 126 -2.77 4.19 17.13
CA LYS A 126 -3.10 5.63 17.11
C LYS A 126 -3.54 6.13 15.73
N ALA A 127 -3.38 5.30 14.71
CA ALA A 127 -3.84 5.56 13.34
C ALA A 127 -4.27 4.25 12.67
N PHE A 128 -4.99 4.36 11.55
CA PHE A 128 -5.40 3.23 10.73
C PHE A 128 -4.69 3.26 9.37
N LEU A 129 -4.23 2.12 8.86
CA LEU A 129 -3.63 2.01 7.53
C LEU A 129 -4.69 1.61 6.49
N LEU A 130 -4.92 2.48 5.51
CA LEU A 130 -5.68 2.17 4.30
C LEU A 130 -4.70 2.00 3.13
N GLN A 131 -4.57 0.78 2.63
CA GLN A 131 -3.80 0.48 1.44
C GLN A 131 -4.71 -0.11 0.35
N GLY A 132 -4.66 0.45 -0.86
CA GLY A 132 -5.55 0.05 -1.95
C GLY A 132 -5.07 0.55 -3.31
N GLY A 133 -5.61 -0.03 -4.37
CA GLY A 133 -5.25 0.25 -5.77
C GLY A 133 -5.26 -1.02 -6.60
N ASP A 134 -4.60 -0.99 -7.74
CA ASP A 134 -4.69 -2.08 -8.72
C ASP A 134 -4.03 -3.38 -8.21
N CYS A 135 -4.54 -4.51 -8.70
CA CYS A 135 -3.92 -5.80 -8.48
C CYS A 135 -2.56 -5.86 -9.18
N ALA A 136 -2.56 -5.49 -10.47
CA ALA A 136 -1.38 -5.24 -11.28
C ALA A 136 -1.70 -4.07 -12.23
N GLU A 137 -0.87 -3.03 -12.22
CA GLU A 137 -0.97 -1.95 -13.20
C GLU A 137 -0.61 -2.49 -14.59
N SER A 138 -1.25 -1.94 -15.64
CA SER A 138 -0.94 -2.26 -17.03
C SER A 138 -0.48 -1.04 -17.81
N PHE A 139 0.41 -1.27 -18.77
CA PHE A 139 0.84 -0.28 -19.74
C PHE A 139 -0.26 0.11 -20.73
N LYS A 140 -1.28 -0.73 -20.92
CA LYS A 140 -2.43 -0.44 -21.81
C LYS A 140 -3.43 0.49 -21.15
N GLU A 141 -3.58 0.37 -19.83
CA GLU A 141 -4.56 1.13 -19.04
C GLU A 141 -3.94 2.39 -18.43
N PHE A 142 -2.89 2.92 -19.06
CA PHE A 142 -2.21 4.13 -18.62
C PHE A 142 -2.97 5.37 -19.08
N ASN A 143 -3.94 5.81 -18.27
CA ASN A 143 -4.67 7.05 -18.52
C ASN A 143 -4.92 7.84 -17.22
N ALA A 144 -5.05 9.16 -17.36
CA ALA A 144 -5.21 10.06 -16.22
C ALA A 144 -6.55 9.86 -15.46
N ASN A 145 -7.60 9.39 -16.14
CA ASN A 145 -8.91 9.16 -15.53
C ASN A 145 -8.84 7.98 -14.54
N ASN A 146 -8.24 6.85 -14.94
CA ASN A 146 -8.04 5.68 -14.09
C ASN A 146 -7.24 6.05 -12.83
N ILE A 147 -6.13 6.78 -13.00
CA ILE A 147 -5.31 7.25 -11.88
C ILE A 147 -6.12 8.14 -10.94
N ARG A 148 -6.87 9.10 -11.50
CA ARG A 148 -7.73 10.02 -10.74
C ARG A 148 -8.82 9.27 -9.99
N ASP A 149 -9.50 8.33 -10.63
CA ASP A 149 -10.66 7.66 -10.10
C ASP A 149 -10.26 6.67 -9.00
N THR A 150 -9.14 5.95 -9.16
CA THR A 150 -8.54 5.14 -8.08
C THR A 150 -8.11 6.01 -6.90
N PHE A 151 -7.48 7.17 -7.17
CA PHE A 151 -7.10 8.12 -6.13
C PHE A 151 -8.33 8.67 -5.39
N ARG A 152 -9.40 9.01 -6.11
CA ARG A 152 -10.69 9.45 -5.55
C ARG A 152 -11.26 8.41 -4.60
N ILE A 153 -11.31 7.13 -5.00
CA ILE A 153 -11.82 6.05 -4.16
C ILE A 153 -11.01 5.92 -2.86
N LEU A 154 -9.67 5.96 -2.94
CA LEU A 154 -8.78 5.96 -1.77
C LEU A 154 -9.07 7.12 -0.81
N LEU A 155 -9.34 8.32 -1.34
CA LEU A 155 -9.71 9.47 -0.51
C LEU A 155 -11.09 9.31 0.14
N GLN A 156 -12.09 8.84 -0.60
CA GLN A 156 -13.45 8.61 -0.09
C GLN A 156 -13.45 7.60 1.05
N MET A 157 -12.84 6.43 0.83
CA MET A 157 -12.67 5.40 1.86
C MET A 157 -11.92 5.95 3.07
N GLY A 158 -10.85 6.74 2.83
CA GLY A 158 -10.07 7.34 3.89
C GLY A 158 -10.89 8.27 4.79
N VAL A 159 -11.79 9.08 4.22
CA VAL A 159 -12.67 9.96 4.99
C VAL A 159 -13.71 9.16 5.78
N VAL A 160 -14.33 8.15 5.17
CA VAL A 160 -15.31 7.28 5.86
C VAL A 160 -14.67 6.56 7.05
N LEU A 161 -13.48 5.97 6.86
CA LEU A 161 -12.75 5.29 7.92
C LEU A 161 -12.29 6.25 9.03
N MET A 162 -11.88 7.47 8.66
CA MET A 162 -11.47 8.49 9.63
C MET A 162 -12.65 8.90 10.52
N PHE A 163 -13.83 9.13 9.94
CA PHE A 163 -15.04 9.47 10.70
C PHE A 163 -15.54 8.30 11.55
N GLY A 164 -15.61 7.09 11.00
CA GLY A 164 -16.08 5.92 11.73
C GLY A 164 -15.12 5.47 12.84
N GLY A 165 -13.81 5.54 12.59
CA GLY A 165 -12.77 5.13 13.53
C GLY A 165 -12.33 6.21 14.51
N GLN A 166 -12.73 7.48 14.31
CA GLN A 166 -12.31 8.62 15.13
C GLN A 166 -10.78 8.72 15.29
N MET A 167 -10.04 8.34 14.25
CA MET A 167 -8.57 8.36 14.25
C MET A 167 -7.99 8.68 12.86
N PRO A 168 -6.75 9.17 12.78
CA PRO A 168 -6.07 9.42 11.52
C PRO A 168 -5.97 8.17 10.64
N VAL A 169 -6.11 8.35 9.33
CA VAL A 169 -5.93 7.28 8.34
C VAL A 169 -4.69 7.55 7.47
N VAL A 170 -3.71 6.65 7.54
CA VAL A 170 -2.53 6.61 6.66
C VAL A 170 -2.95 5.97 5.34
N LYS A 171 -2.79 6.68 4.23
CA LYS A 171 -3.24 6.24 2.90
C LYS A 171 -2.03 5.83 2.06
N VAL A 172 -2.03 4.61 1.55
CA VAL A 172 -0.97 4.04 0.70
C VAL A 172 -1.58 3.50 -0.59
N GLY A 173 -1.17 4.06 -1.74
CA GLY A 173 -1.63 3.59 -3.04
C GLY A 173 -0.83 2.39 -3.54
N ARG A 174 -1.50 1.36 -4.05
CA ARG A 174 -0.91 0.35 -4.96
C ARG A 174 -0.92 0.93 -6.38
N MET A 175 -0.05 1.91 -6.61
CA MET A 175 0.01 2.72 -7.83
C MET A 175 1.46 3.14 -8.08
N ALA A 176 1.80 3.48 -9.33
CA ALA A 176 3.14 3.92 -9.73
C ALA A 176 4.25 2.89 -9.48
N GLY A 177 4.00 1.61 -9.78
CA GLY A 177 5.04 0.58 -9.76
C GLY A 177 4.57 -0.87 -9.65
N GLN A 178 3.26 -1.13 -9.54
CA GLN A 178 2.68 -2.46 -9.33
C GLN A 178 2.59 -3.27 -10.64
N PHE A 179 3.68 -3.34 -11.41
CA PHE A 179 3.72 -3.93 -12.75
C PHE A 179 4.18 -5.39 -12.80
N ALA A 180 4.60 -5.98 -11.68
CA ALA A 180 5.06 -7.37 -11.61
C ALA A 180 4.11 -8.22 -10.76
N LYS A 181 3.94 -9.49 -11.15
CA LYS A 181 3.12 -10.47 -10.42
C LYS A 181 3.80 -11.83 -10.32
N PRO A 182 3.77 -12.48 -9.14
CA PRO A 182 4.22 -13.86 -9.00
C PRO A 182 3.24 -14.82 -9.70
N ARG A 183 3.72 -16.00 -10.07
CA ARG A 183 2.91 -17.05 -10.69
C ARG A 183 3.18 -18.39 -10.01
N SER A 184 2.11 -19.14 -9.75
CA SER A 184 2.19 -20.49 -9.20
C SER A 184 2.84 -21.45 -10.19
N ASP A 185 2.50 -21.31 -11.47
CA ASP A 185 3.09 -22.10 -12.56
C ASP A 185 3.93 -21.18 -13.48
N PRO A 186 5.20 -21.52 -13.77
CA PRO A 186 6.01 -20.79 -14.74
C PRO A 186 5.46 -20.82 -16.17
N PHE A 187 4.58 -21.77 -16.52
CA PHE A 187 3.98 -21.89 -17.84
C PHE A 187 2.45 -21.78 -17.79
N GLU A 188 1.89 -21.34 -18.91
CA GLU A 188 0.46 -21.27 -19.18
C GLU A 188 0.19 -22.07 -20.45
N GLU A 189 -0.76 -22.99 -20.39
CA GLU A 189 -1.15 -23.83 -21.53
C GLU A 189 -2.56 -23.45 -22.00
N LYS A 190 -2.72 -23.23 -23.30
CA LYS A 190 -4.01 -22.99 -23.95
C LYS A 190 -4.05 -23.75 -25.27
N ASN A 191 -5.12 -24.50 -25.49
CA ASN A 191 -5.35 -25.25 -26.73
C ASN A 191 -4.15 -26.12 -27.15
N GLY A 192 -3.46 -26.74 -26.19
CA GLY A 192 -2.27 -27.59 -26.42
C GLY A 192 -0.96 -26.84 -26.69
N VAL A 193 -0.97 -25.50 -26.67
CA VAL A 193 0.25 -24.66 -26.78
C VAL A 193 0.67 -24.22 -25.39
N LYS A 194 1.94 -24.46 -25.04
CA LYS A 194 2.52 -24.11 -23.74
C LYS A 194 3.49 -22.95 -23.88
N LEU A 195 3.21 -21.83 -23.20
CA LEU A 195 4.03 -20.61 -23.22
C LEU A 195 4.41 -20.17 -21.80
N PRO A 196 5.45 -19.34 -21.62
CA PRO A 196 5.73 -18.74 -20.32
C PRO A 196 4.52 -17.97 -19.78
N SER A 197 4.27 -18.11 -18.49
CA SER A 197 3.21 -17.38 -17.80
C SER A 197 3.44 -15.85 -17.89
N TYR A 198 2.38 -15.09 -18.12
CA TYR A 198 2.41 -13.64 -17.99
C TYR A 198 2.77 -13.25 -16.55
N ARG A 199 3.85 -12.50 -16.34
CA ARG A 199 4.41 -12.11 -15.04
C ARG A 199 4.24 -10.61 -14.73
N GLY A 200 3.35 -9.95 -15.47
CA GLY A 200 3.09 -8.53 -15.32
C GLY A 200 3.87 -7.72 -16.35
N ASP A 201 3.38 -6.53 -16.66
CA ASP A 201 3.89 -5.71 -17.74
C ASP A 201 5.35 -5.29 -17.56
N ASN A 202 5.89 -5.36 -16.34
CA ASN A 202 7.32 -5.13 -16.08
C ASN A 202 8.24 -6.24 -16.63
N VAL A 203 7.68 -7.42 -16.93
CA VAL A 203 8.45 -8.60 -17.35
C VAL A 203 8.14 -8.96 -18.79
N ASN A 204 6.88 -9.26 -19.10
CA ASN A 204 6.44 -9.73 -20.42
C ASN A 204 5.01 -9.24 -20.70
N GLY A 205 4.50 -9.50 -21.90
CA GLY A 205 3.16 -9.12 -22.34
C GLY A 205 2.07 -10.12 -21.91
N ASP A 206 0.84 -9.61 -21.84
CA ASP A 206 -0.36 -10.38 -21.51
C ASP A 206 -0.84 -11.30 -22.65
N ALA A 207 -0.62 -10.87 -23.90
CA ALA A 207 -0.98 -11.60 -25.11
C ALA A 207 -0.37 -13.01 -25.12
N PHE A 208 -1.15 -13.99 -25.58
CA PHE A 208 -0.77 -15.41 -25.59
C PHE A 208 -0.07 -15.76 -26.91
N ASP A 209 1.13 -15.21 -27.08
CA ASP A 209 2.03 -15.49 -28.20
C ASP A 209 3.48 -15.51 -27.72
N GLU A 210 4.34 -16.24 -28.43
CA GLU A 210 5.73 -16.48 -28.03
C GLU A 210 6.52 -15.17 -27.84
N LYS A 211 6.34 -14.21 -28.76
CA LYS A 211 7.03 -12.93 -28.72
C LYS A 211 6.63 -12.11 -27.49
N SER A 212 5.33 -12.04 -27.20
CA SER A 212 4.81 -11.32 -26.04
C SER A 212 5.22 -11.99 -24.73
N ARG A 213 5.32 -13.32 -24.68
CA ARG A 213 5.64 -14.04 -23.43
C ARG A 213 7.13 -14.09 -23.11
N ASN A 214 8.00 -13.78 -24.06
CA ASN A 214 9.43 -13.65 -23.82
C ASN A 214 9.71 -12.43 -22.90
N PRO A 215 10.46 -12.59 -21.79
CA PRO A 215 10.85 -11.46 -20.95
C PRO A 215 11.67 -10.42 -21.73
N ASP A 216 11.29 -9.16 -21.61
CA ASP A 216 11.88 -8.02 -22.33
C ASP A 216 12.41 -7.00 -21.32
N PRO A 217 13.75 -6.81 -21.21
CA PRO A 217 14.35 -5.86 -20.28
C PRO A 217 13.87 -4.42 -20.48
N GLN A 218 13.55 -4.00 -21.72
CA GLN A 218 13.12 -2.63 -22.01
C GLN A 218 11.83 -2.25 -21.29
N ARG A 219 11.04 -3.24 -20.87
CA ARG A 219 9.84 -3.04 -20.05
C ARG A 219 10.15 -2.41 -18.70
N LEU A 220 11.35 -2.60 -18.14
CA LEU A 220 11.78 -1.96 -16.89
C LEU A 220 11.86 -0.43 -17.04
N ILE A 221 12.42 0.05 -18.15
CA ILE A 221 12.49 1.49 -18.47
C ILE A 221 11.08 2.05 -18.66
N ARG A 222 10.24 1.33 -19.41
CA ARG A 222 8.84 1.73 -19.61
C ARG A 222 8.06 1.81 -18.29
N ALA A 223 8.23 0.82 -17.41
CA ALA A 223 7.62 0.81 -16.09
C ALA A 223 8.10 1.98 -15.24
N TYR A 224 9.40 2.33 -15.29
CA TYR A 224 9.93 3.51 -14.62
C TYR A 224 9.24 4.79 -15.11
N CYS A 225 9.19 5.01 -16.43
CA CYS A 225 8.59 6.20 -17.01
C CYS A 225 7.10 6.34 -16.65
N GLN A 226 6.36 5.22 -16.69
CA GLN A 226 4.96 5.22 -16.29
C GLN A 226 4.79 5.47 -14.79
N SER A 227 5.63 4.87 -13.95
CA SER A 227 5.65 5.12 -12.50
C SER A 227 5.89 6.58 -12.17
N ALA A 228 6.91 7.19 -12.81
CA ALA A 228 7.25 8.60 -12.61
C ALA A 228 6.10 9.52 -13.02
N ALA A 229 5.48 9.28 -14.18
CA ALA A 229 4.36 10.07 -14.66
C ALA A 229 3.11 9.91 -13.77
N THR A 230 2.77 8.68 -13.38
CA THR A 230 1.66 8.39 -12.45
C THR A 230 1.88 9.11 -11.11
N LEU A 231 3.06 8.98 -10.52
CA LEU A 231 3.34 9.61 -9.23
C LEU A 231 3.34 11.13 -9.31
N ASN A 232 3.85 11.71 -10.40
CA ASN A 232 3.77 13.15 -10.63
C ASN A 232 2.32 13.64 -10.65
N LEU A 233 1.43 12.93 -11.34
CA LEU A 233 0.00 13.26 -11.39
C LEU A 233 -0.66 13.10 -10.00
N LEU A 234 -0.35 12.02 -9.28
CA LEU A 234 -0.84 11.81 -7.91
C LEU A 234 -0.41 12.93 -6.97
N ARG A 235 0.84 13.39 -7.07
CA ARG A 235 1.35 14.54 -6.29
C ARG A 235 0.55 15.80 -6.63
N ALA A 236 0.30 16.07 -7.91
CA ALA A 236 -0.51 17.20 -8.34
C ALA A 236 -1.94 17.14 -7.81
N PHE A 237 -2.58 15.96 -7.76
CA PHE A 237 -3.89 15.83 -7.13
C PHE A 237 -3.86 16.02 -5.60
N ALA A 238 -2.83 15.50 -4.94
CA ALA A 238 -2.69 15.61 -3.49
C ALA A 238 -2.48 17.05 -3.01
N THR A 239 -1.71 17.86 -3.74
CA THR A 239 -1.37 19.24 -3.34
C THR A 239 -2.20 20.31 -4.07
N GLY A 240 -2.70 20.03 -5.27
CA GLY A 240 -3.43 20.97 -6.13
C GLY A 240 -4.92 21.12 -5.83
N GLY A 241 -5.37 20.78 -4.62
CA GLY A 241 -6.76 20.98 -4.17
C GLY A 241 -7.77 19.92 -4.64
N TYR A 242 -7.36 18.91 -5.41
CA TYR A 242 -8.24 17.76 -5.72
C TYR A 242 -8.57 16.96 -4.45
N ALA A 243 -7.59 16.80 -3.56
CA ALA A 243 -7.77 16.17 -2.25
C ALA A 243 -8.43 17.06 -1.17
N ALA A 244 -8.96 18.23 -1.52
CA ALA A 244 -9.63 19.10 -0.57
C ALA A 244 -10.88 18.42 0.01
N MET A 245 -11.03 18.45 1.34
CA MET A 245 -12.09 17.73 2.06
C MET A 245 -13.50 18.05 1.55
N GLN A 246 -13.76 19.31 1.16
CA GLN A 246 -15.03 19.74 0.56
C GLN A 246 -15.41 18.92 -0.69
N ARG A 247 -14.43 18.59 -1.55
CA ARG A 247 -14.67 17.77 -2.75
C ARG A 247 -14.95 16.32 -2.40
N VAL A 248 -14.29 15.79 -1.37
CA VAL A 248 -14.47 14.40 -0.93
C VAL A 248 -15.88 14.20 -0.34
N THR A 249 -16.38 15.17 0.42
CA THR A 249 -17.77 15.13 0.93
C THR A 249 -18.77 15.14 -0.21
N GLN A 250 -18.59 15.99 -1.23
CA GLN A 250 -19.46 16.02 -2.41
C GLN A 250 -19.52 14.65 -3.10
N TRP A 251 -18.37 14.00 -3.29
CA TRP A 251 -18.31 12.69 -3.93
C TRP A 251 -19.00 11.57 -3.14
N ASN A 252 -18.96 11.65 -1.81
CA ASN A 252 -19.65 10.70 -0.96
C ASN A 252 -21.17 10.87 -1.05
N LEU A 253 -21.65 12.12 -1.14
CA LEU A 253 -23.06 12.41 -1.38
C LEU A 253 -23.51 11.84 -2.74
N ASP A 254 -22.72 12.04 -3.80
CA ASP A 254 -23.01 11.47 -5.12
C ASP A 254 -23.15 9.93 -5.04
N PHE A 255 -22.32 9.24 -4.25
CA PHE A 255 -22.43 7.78 -4.07
C PHE A 255 -23.70 7.38 -3.32
N THR A 256 -24.05 8.09 -2.24
CA THR A 256 -25.26 7.82 -1.46
C THR A 256 -26.52 8.01 -2.33
N GLU A 257 -26.59 9.08 -3.13
CA GLU A 257 -27.74 9.36 -4.00
C GLU A 257 -27.96 8.32 -5.11
N HIS A 258 -26.92 7.57 -5.50
CA HIS A 258 -26.97 6.64 -6.64
C HIS A 258 -26.75 5.17 -6.23
N SER A 259 -26.90 4.82 -4.95
CA SER A 259 -26.75 3.45 -4.46
C SER A 259 -28.00 2.96 -3.72
N GLU A 260 -28.37 1.69 -3.92
CA GLU A 260 -29.51 1.06 -3.21
C GLU A 260 -29.35 1.07 -1.68
N GLN A 261 -28.12 1.22 -1.19
CA GLN A 261 -27.80 1.32 0.23
C GLN A 261 -27.90 2.74 0.78
N GLY A 262 -27.92 3.78 -0.07
CA GLY A 262 -28.12 5.17 0.37
C GLY A 262 -29.58 5.52 0.64
N ASP A 263 -30.51 4.77 0.06
CA ASP A 263 -31.95 4.89 0.27
C ASP A 263 -32.47 4.20 1.55
N ARG A 264 -31.59 3.52 2.30
CA ARG A 264 -31.90 2.81 3.56
C ARG A 264 -31.36 3.55 4.77
#